data_AF-A0A534Q3I4-F1
#
_entry.id   AF-A0A534Q3I4-F1
#
_cell.length_a   1.000
_cell.length_b   1.000
_cell.length_c   1.000
_cell.angle_alpha   90.00
_cell.angle_beta   90.00
_cell.angle_gamma   90.00
#
_symmetry.space_group_name_H-M   'P 1'
#
loop_
_entity.id
_entity.type
_entity.pdbx_description
1 polymer ?
#
loop_
_entity_poly.entity_id
_entity_poly.type
_entity_poly.pdbx_seq_one_letter_code
_entity_poly.pdbx_strand_id
1 'polypeptide(L)'
;MAQLRAGPPGDAPPEDLWLGDPAVVHACAALLEGLLHEPEFLRRCAKAELSRDDERAIAIAGVFDARLAAARALASQQAHDLGLGTRAAAAHRELHARATGADLPAGLALADLDPFGEPAFELAGRALAARLRLFLRDRYDEDWWRNPRTATSLNALWGRGGRPTAADLWAEMGSPAGIDALVDELIESCR
;
A
#
# COMPACT_ATOMS: atom_id res chain seq x y z
N MET A 1 17.29 19.45 -15.05
CA MET A 1 17.93 18.14 -15.18
C MET A 1 17.25 17.18 -14.22
N ALA A 2 16.34 16.35 -14.73
CA ALA A 2 15.53 15.44 -13.92
C ALA A 2 16.35 14.17 -13.59
N GLN A 3 16.92 14.11 -12.39
CA GLN A 3 17.40 12.84 -11.82
C GLN A 3 16.22 12.14 -11.14
N LEU A 4 15.29 11.62 -11.95
CA LEU A 4 14.28 10.66 -11.52
C LEU A 4 14.76 9.27 -11.91
N ARG A 5 15.68 8.72 -11.12
CA ARG A 5 16.01 7.30 -11.04
C ARG A 5 16.98 7.12 -9.86
N ALA A 6 16.45 7.19 -8.65
CA ALA A 6 17.02 6.37 -7.57
C ALA A 6 16.49 4.94 -7.82
N GLY A 7 16.99 4.31 -8.88
CA GLY A 7 16.98 2.85 -8.93
C GLY A 7 17.99 2.33 -7.91
N PRO A 8 17.99 1.02 -7.65
CA PRO A 8 19.08 0.40 -6.88
C PRO A 8 20.46 0.83 -7.44
N PRO A 9 21.51 0.90 -6.59
CA PRO A 9 22.86 1.25 -7.04
C PRO A 9 23.26 0.48 -8.29
N GLY A 10 23.98 1.12 -9.23
CA GLY A 10 24.36 0.48 -10.49
C GLY A 10 25.26 -0.75 -10.33
N ASP A 11 25.84 -0.93 -9.15
CA ASP A 11 26.67 -2.05 -8.69
C ASP A 11 25.96 -2.95 -7.66
N ALA A 12 24.66 -2.75 -7.44
CA ALA A 12 23.91 -3.57 -6.51
C ALA A 12 23.89 -5.04 -6.99
N PRO A 13 24.15 -6.00 -6.09
CA PRO A 13 24.12 -7.40 -6.45
C PRO A 13 22.68 -7.82 -6.84
N PRO A 14 22.50 -8.88 -7.65
CA PRO A 14 21.19 -9.26 -8.17
C PRO A 14 20.10 -9.44 -7.10
N GLU A 15 20.44 -9.90 -5.91
CA GLU A 15 19.51 -10.01 -4.78
C GLU A 15 18.89 -8.67 -4.39
N ASP A 16 19.65 -7.58 -4.42
CA ASP A 16 19.17 -6.22 -4.12
C ASP A 16 18.35 -5.61 -5.28
N LEU A 17 18.40 -6.23 -6.47
CA LEU A 17 17.65 -5.80 -7.65
C LEU A 17 16.32 -6.54 -7.81
N TRP A 18 16.30 -7.84 -7.47
CA TRP A 18 15.22 -8.75 -7.84
C TRP A 18 14.59 -9.50 -6.67
N LEU A 19 15.24 -9.54 -5.50
CA LEU A 19 14.81 -10.33 -4.33
C LEU A 19 14.53 -9.46 -3.10
N GLY A 20 14.24 -8.17 -3.31
CA GLY A 20 13.80 -7.28 -2.24
C GLY A 20 12.44 -7.68 -1.66
N ASP A 21 12.15 -7.21 -0.46
CA ASP A 21 10.86 -7.43 0.20
C ASP A 21 9.71 -6.80 -0.61
N PRO A 22 8.75 -7.58 -1.14
CA PRO A 22 7.67 -7.06 -1.97
C PRO A 22 6.80 -6.03 -1.25
N ALA A 23 6.65 -6.14 0.07
CA ALA A 23 5.86 -5.19 0.85
C ALA A 23 6.47 -3.77 0.81
N VAL A 24 7.79 -3.64 0.63
CA VAL A 24 8.45 -2.34 0.50
C VAL A 24 8.12 -1.68 -0.84
N VAL A 25 8.03 -2.46 -1.91
CA VAL A 25 7.60 -1.96 -3.23
C VAL A 25 6.16 -1.44 -3.16
N HIS A 26 5.27 -2.24 -2.58
CA HIS A 26 3.88 -1.84 -2.33
C HIS A 26 3.79 -0.61 -1.44
N ALA A 27 4.61 -0.52 -0.39
CA ALA A 27 4.65 0.66 0.48
C ALA A 27 5.09 1.92 -0.28
N CYS A 28 6.03 1.82 -1.20
CA CYS A 28 6.46 2.97 -2.00
C CYS A 28 5.34 3.48 -2.92
N ALA A 29 4.60 2.58 -3.56
CA ALA A 29 3.44 2.93 -4.37
C ALA A 29 2.32 3.53 -3.50
N ALA A 30 1.95 2.82 -2.44
CA ALA A 30 0.88 3.22 -1.52
C ALA A 30 1.20 4.53 -0.78
N LEU A 31 2.49 4.84 -0.54
CA LEU A 31 2.93 6.11 0.05
C LEU A 31 2.45 7.30 -0.79
N LEU A 32 2.66 7.21 -2.10
CA LEU A 32 2.28 8.25 -3.05
C LEU A 32 0.79 8.23 -3.37
N GLU A 33 0.18 7.05 -3.49
CA GLU A 33 -1.27 6.89 -3.67
C GLU A 33 -2.05 7.59 -2.54
N GLY A 34 -1.56 7.49 -1.30
CA GLY A 34 -2.20 8.14 -0.15
C GLY A 34 -2.25 9.67 -0.23
N LEU A 35 -1.43 10.31 -1.08
CA LEU A 35 -1.55 11.76 -1.33
C LEU A 35 -2.85 12.14 -2.03
N LEU A 36 -3.54 11.18 -2.67
CA LEU A 36 -4.87 11.40 -3.24
C LEU A 36 -5.95 11.61 -2.16
N HIS A 37 -5.66 11.26 -0.91
CA HIS A 37 -6.53 11.53 0.24
C HIS A 37 -6.20 12.84 0.96
N GLU A 38 -5.21 13.61 0.47
CA GLU A 38 -4.75 14.86 1.10
C GLU A 38 -5.30 16.09 0.34
N PRO A 39 -6.33 16.78 0.85
CA PRO A 39 -6.96 17.89 0.12
C PRO A 39 -5.97 19.02 -0.22
N GLU A 40 -5.01 19.29 0.68
CA GLU A 40 -3.98 20.29 0.45
C GLU A 40 -3.01 19.90 -0.67
N PHE A 41 -2.66 18.62 -0.78
CA PHE A 41 -1.85 18.12 -1.89
C PHE A 41 -2.62 18.25 -3.20
N LEU A 42 -3.88 17.81 -3.24
CA LEU A 42 -4.72 17.90 -4.44
C LEU A 42 -4.84 19.35 -4.92
N ARG A 43 -5.12 20.28 -4.01
CA ARG A 43 -5.28 21.70 -4.33
C ARG A 43 -3.97 22.35 -4.78
N ARG A 44 -2.87 22.13 -4.04
CA ARG A 44 -1.62 22.88 -4.25
C ARG A 44 -0.70 22.24 -5.28
N CYS A 45 -0.65 20.91 -5.33
CA CYS A 45 0.24 20.14 -6.20
C CYS A 45 -0.46 19.59 -7.44
N ALA A 46 -1.57 18.88 -7.27
CA ALA A 46 -2.33 18.34 -8.40
C ALA A 46 -3.14 19.42 -9.14
N LYS A 47 -3.33 20.58 -8.49
CA LYS A 47 -4.18 21.69 -8.98
C LYS A 47 -5.60 21.23 -9.29
N ALA A 48 -6.09 20.30 -8.48
CA ALA A 48 -7.44 19.77 -8.53
C ALA A 48 -8.27 20.40 -7.40
N GLU A 49 -9.40 20.99 -7.76
CA GLU A 49 -10.42 21.42 -6.81
C GLU A 49 -11.54 20.39 -6.86
N LEU A 50 -11.55 19.48 -5.89
CA LEU A 50 -12.57 18.46 -5.78
C LEU A 50 -13.78 18.99 -5.01
N SER A 51 -14.96 18.50 -5.37
CA SER A 51 -16.13 18.68 -4.52
C SER A 51 -16.00 17.79 -3.27
N ARG A 52 -16.72 18.13 -2.20
CA ARG A 52 -16.78 17.26 -1.02
C ARG A 52 -17.27 15.84 -1.33
N ASP A 53 -18.15 15.71 -2.34
CA ASP A 53 -18.66 14.41 -2.76
C ASP A 53 -17.59 13.59 -3.46
N ASP A 54 -16.72 14.23 -4.27
CA ASP A 54 -15.60 13.57 -4.93
C ASP A 54 -14.52 13.16 -3.92
N GLU A 55 -14.17 14.03 -2.97
CA GLU A 55 -13.24 13.73 -1.88
C GLU A 55 -13.72 12.50 -1.08
N ARG A 56 -15.01 12.48 -0.74
CA ARG A 56 -15.64 11.36 -0.05
C ARG A 56 -15.67 10.09 -0.90
N ALA A 57 -15.92 10.19 -2.20
CA ALA A 57 -15.89 9.04 -3.10
C ALA A 57 -14.50 8.41 -3.17
N ILE A 58 -13.43 9.23 -3.21
CA ILE A 58 -12.04 8.76 -3.17
C ILE A 58 -11.74 8.08 -1.83
N ALA A 59 -12.14 8.67 -0.71
CA ALA A 59 -11.96 8.04 0.61
C ALA A 59 -12.67 6.68 0.72
N ILE A 60 -13.92 6.60 0.24
CA ILE A 60 -14.68 5.34 0.19
C ILE A 60 -13.99 4.31 -0.71
N ALA A 61 -13.47 4.73 -1.86
CA ALA A 61 -12.70 3.85 -2.73
C ALA A 61 -11.48 3.26 -2.00
N GLY A 62 -10.71 4.09 -1.27
CA GLY A 62 -9.59 3.63 -0.46
C GLY A 62 -10.00 2.59 0.61
N VAL A 63 -11.18 2.75 1.22
CA VAL A 63 -11.73 1.74 2.14
C VAL A 63 -12.04 0.43 1.41
N PHE A 64 -12.63 0.48 0.22
CA PHE A 64 -12.89 -0.74 -0.58
C PHE A 64 -11.59 -1.42 -1.00
N ASP A 65 -10.58 -0.67 -1.41
CA ASP A 65 -9.28 -1.21 -1.81
C ASP A 65 -8.59 -1.91 -0.64
N ALA A 66 -8.59 -1.32 0.55
CA ALA A 66 -8.03 -1.95 1.75
C ALA A 66 -8.80 -3.22 2.14
N ARG A 67 -10.15 -3.20 2.07
CA ARG A 67 -10.99 -4.38 2.35
C ARG A 67 -10.75 -5.50 1.34
N LEU A 68 -10.61 -5.16 0.07
CA LEU A 68 -10.36 -6.11 -1.00
C LEU A 68 -8.96 -6.73 -0.89
N ALA A 69 -7.93 -5.93 -0.59
CA ALA A 69 -6.58 -6.41 -0.31
C ALA A 69 -6.58 -7.40 0.87
N ALA A 70 -7.29 -7.08 1.96
CA ALA A 70 -7.43 -7.99 3.10
C ALA A 70 -8.16 -9.29 2.74
N ALA A 71 -9.25 -9.23 1.97
CA ALA A 71 -9.94 -10.41 1.50
C ALA A 71 -9.07 -11.29 0.60
N ARG A 72 -8.30 -10.68 -0.31
CA ARG A 72 -7.37 -11.40 -1.19
C ARG A 72 -6.21 -12.03 -0.41
N ALA A 73 -5.68 -11.35 0.60
CA ALA A 73 -4.64 -11.92 1.47
C ALA A 73 -5.14 -13.15 2.22
N LEU A 74 -6.35 -13.08 2.80
CA LEU A 74 -6.98 -14.21 3.46
C LEU A 74 -7.29 -15.35 2.48
N ALA A 75 -7.80 -15.02 1.29
CA ALA A 75 -8.08 -16.02 0.25
C ALA A 75 -6.81 -16.71 -0.24
N SER A 76 -5.72 -15.96 -0.41
CA SER A 76 -4.39 -16.47 -0.76
C SER A 76 -3.88 -17.48 0.28
N GLN A 77 -3.97 -17.12 1.57
CA GLN A 77 -3.60 -18.02 2.67
C GLN A 77 -4.45 -19.31 2.66
N GLN A 78 -5.77 -19.19 2.50
CA GLN A 78 -6.65 -20.35 2.43
C GLN A 78 -6.37 -21.22 1.20
N ALA A 79 -6.04 -20.61 0.07
CA ALA A 79 -5.68 -21.32 -1.15
C ALA A 79 -4.35 -22.09 -0.99
N HIS A 80 -3.40 -21.52 -0.24
CA HIS A 80 -2.16 -22.19 0.11
C HIS A 80 -2.43 -23.46 0.94
N ASP A 81 -3.31 -23.37 1.94
CA ASP A 81 -3.63 -24.48 2.83
C ASP A 81 -4.50 -25.57 2.16
N LEU A 82 -5.45 -25.18 1.32
CA LEU A 82 -6.43 -26.06 0.69
C LEU A 82 -5.97 -26.62 -0.68
N GLY A 83 -4.98 -25.96 -1.31
CA GLY A 83 -4.65 -26.13 -2.71
C GLY A 83 -5.65 -25.41 -3.64
N LEU A 84 -5.19 -25.10 -4.86
CA LEU A 84 -6.02 -24.47 -5.89
C LEU A 84 -7.11 -25.45 -6.36
N GLY A 85 -8.38 -25.05 -6.19
CA GLY A 85 -9.53 -25.87 -6.58
C GLY A 85 -10.86 -25.27 -6.13
N THR A 86 -11.93 -26.05 -6.28
CA THR A 86 -13.31 -25.59 -6.04
C THR A 86 -13.54 -25.03 -4.63
N ARG A 87 -12.88 -25.60 -3.61
CA ARG A 87 -12.97 -25.11 -2.22
C ARG A 87 -12.30 -23.74 -2.05
N ALA A 88 -11.10 -23.56 -2.57
CA ALA A 88 -10.40 -22.28 -2.54
C ALA A 88 -11.17 -21.21 -3.34
N ALA A 89 -11.75 -21.58 -4.48
CA ALA A 89 -12.62 -20.70 -5.26
C ALA A 89 -13.85 -20.24 -4.47
N ALA A 90 -14.53 -21.17 -3.78
CA ALA A 90 -15.69 -20.84 -2.96
C ALA A 90 -15.32 -19.88 -1.82
N ALA A 91 -14.20 -20.14 -1.14
CA ALA A 91 -13.71 -19.28 -0.06
C ALA A 91 -13.31 -17.88 -0.55
N HIS A 92 -12.65 -17.78 -1.71
CA HIS A 92 -12.32 -16.49 -2.33
C HIS A 92 -13.58 -15.69 -2.66
N ARG A 93 -14.62 -16.32 -3.23
CA ARG A 93 -15.90 -15.65 -3.50
C ARG A 93 -16.58 -15.14 -2.23
N GLU A 94 -16.59 -15.96 -1.16
CA GLU A 94 -17.17 -15.57 0.12
C GLU A 94 -16.44 -14.37 0.72
N LEU A 95 -15.10 -14.40 0.76
CA LEU A 95 -14.29 -13.30 1.26
C LEU A 95 -14.48 -12.03 0.43
N HIS A 96 -14.52 -12.16 -0.91
CA HIS A 96 -14.80 -11.04 -1.80
C HIS A 96 -16.17 -10.42 -1.49
N ALA A 97 -17.24 -11.23 -1.42
CA ALA A 97 -18.58 -10.74 -1.14
C ALA A 97 -18.69 -10.08 0.25
N ARG A 98 -17.97 -10.60 1.25
CA ARG A 98 -17.88 -9.95 2.57
C ARG A 98 -17.14 -8.61 2.52
N ALA A 99 -16.12 -8.48 1.68
CA ALA A 99 -15.36 -7.24 1.54
C ALA A 99 -16.15 -6.18 0.77
N THR A 100 -16.79 -6.53 -0.35
CA THR A 100 -17.36 -5.57 -1.30
C THR A 100 -18.89 -5.46 -1.22
N GLY A 101 -19.57 -6.45 -0.66
CA GLY A 101 -21.03 -6.60 -0.76
C GLY A 101 -21.51 -7.10 -2.12
N ALA A 102 -20.60 -7.40 -3.05
CA ALA A 102 -20.90 -7.86 -4.40
C ALA A 102 -20.38 -9.28 -4.65
N ASP A 103 -21.06 -10.03 -5.51
CA ASP A 103 -20.63 -11.38 -5.88
C ASP A 103 -19.42 -11.36 -6.81
N LEU A 104 -18.42 -12.20 -6.53
CA LEU A 104 -17.35 -12.51 -7.48
C LEU A 104 -17.84 -13.60 -8.47
N PRO A 105 -17.82 -13.36 -9.80
CA PRO A 105 -18.18 -14.36 -10.78
C PRO A 105 -17.36 -15.65 -10.64
N ALA A 106 -18.01 -16.81 -10.79
CA ALA A 106 -17.35 -18.10 -10.57
C ALA A 106 -16.13 -18.34 -11.48
N GLY A 107 -16.16 -17.83 -12.72
CA GLY A 107 -15.03 -17.91 -13.65
C GLY A 107 -13.81 -17.10 -13.23
N LEU A 108 -14.00 -16.06 -12.42
CA LEU A 108 -12.92 -15.20 -11.90
C LEU A 108 -12.37 -15.70 -10.57
N ALA A 109 -13.15 -16.47 -9.82
CA ALA A 109 -12.80 -16.91 -8.47
C ALA A 109 -11.49 -17.68 -8.39
N LEU A 110 -11.14 -18.48 -9.42
CA LEU A 110 -9.84 -19.15 -9.50
C LEU A 110 -8.82 -18.34 -10.31
N ALA A 111 -9.26 -17.62 -11.33
CA ALA A 111 -8.36 -16.88 -12.22
C ALA A 111 -7.65 -15.73 -11.48
N ASP A 112 -8.37 -15.06 -10.58
CA ASP A 112 -7.85 -13.92 -9.81
C ASP A 112 -7.27 -14.33 -8.45
N LEU A 113 -7.23 -15.63 -8.15
CA LEU A 113 -6.72 -16.14 -6.89
C LEU A 113 -5.22 -16.40 -7.00
N ASP A 114 -4.44 -15.58 -6.31
CA ASP A 114 -3.00 -15.81 -6.16
C ASP A 114 -2.71 -16.69 -4.92
N PRO A 115 -2.10 -17.87 -5.06
CA PRO A 115 -1.68 -18.70 -3.92
C PRO A 115 -0.27 -18.39 -3.38
N PHE A 116 0.43 -17.40 -3.96
CA PHE A 116 1.84 -17.12 -3.65
C PHE A 116 2.05 -15.97 -2.66
N GLY A 117 0.97 -15.43 -2.06
CA GLY A 117 1.05 -14.47 -0.97
C GLY A 117 1.21 -13.01 -1.38
N GLU A 118 1.18 -12.67 -2.68
CA GLU A 118 1.30 -11.30 -3.17
C GLU A 118 0.29 -10.33 -2.51
N PRO A 119 -1.00 -10.70 -2.34
CA PRO A 119 -1.96 -9.80 -1.70
C PRO A 119 -1.64 -9.51 -0.22
N ALA A 120 -0.92 -10.39 0.47
CA ALA A 120 -0.49 -10.15 1.85
C ALA A 120 0.63 -9.09 1.88
N PHE A 121 1.56 -9.12 0.92
CA PHE A 121 2.57 -8.08 0.76
C PHE A 121 1.96 -6.73 0.39
N GLU A 122 0.92 -6.71 -0.47
CA GLU A 122 0.18 -5.49 -0.78
C GLU A 122 -0.43 -4.86 0.48
N LEU A 123 -1.15 -5.66 1.28
CA LEU A 123 -1.77 -5.17 2.52
C LEU A 123 -0.73 -4.67 3.53
N ALA A 124 0.37 -5.42 3.70
CA ALA A 124 1.48 -5.03 4.57
C ALA A 124 2.14 -3.73 4.08
N GLY A 125 2.30 -3.57 2.77
CA GLY A 125 2.83 -2.36 2.15
C GLY A 125 1.93 -1.15 2.37
N ARG A 126 0.61 -1.29 2.21
CA ARG A 126 -0.36 -0.22 2.52
C ARG A 126 -0.31 0.21 3.99
N ALA A 127 -0.20 -0.76 4.91
CA ALA A 127 -0.05 -0.48 6.34
C ALA A 127 1.26 0.27 6.66
N LEU A 128 2.37 -0.18 6.06
CA LEU A 128 3.67 0.48 6.19
C LEU A 128 3.64 1.90 5.61
N ALA A 129 3.01 2.11 4.47
CA ALA A 129 2.85 3.41 3.83
C ALA A 129 2.08 4.41 4.70
N ALA A 130 0.97 3.98 5.31
CA ALA A 130 0.20 4.82 6.23
C ALA A 130 1.07 5.24 7.43
N ARG A 131 1.85 4.32 8.00
CA ARG A 131 2.81 4.68 9.06
C ARG A 131 3.90 5.62 8.58
N LEU A 132 4.45 5.39 7.39
CA LEU A 132 5.47 6.26 6.80
C LEU A 132 4.94 7.69 6.61
N ARG A 133 3.68 7.87 6.21
CA ARG A 133 3.06 9.21 6.14
C ARG A 133 3.03 9.89 7.50
N LEU A 134 2.61 9.19 8.57
CA LEU A 134 2.65 9.73 9.92
C LEU A 134 4.08 10.13 10.32
N PHE A 135 5.05 9.25 10.08
CA PHE A 135 6.46 9.53 10.37
C PHE A 135 7.00 10.75 9.59
N LEU A 136 6.61 10.92 8.33
CA LEU A 136 6.99 12.07 7.52
C LEU A 136 6.30 13.36 7.99
N ARG A 137 5.01 13.30 8.38
CA ARG A 137 4.29 14.43 8.97
C ARG A 137 4.94 14.85 10.30
N ASP A 138 5.29 13.92 11.18
CA ASP A 138 5.96 14.21 12.45
C ASP A 138 7.35 14.84 12.24
N ARG A 139 8.04 14.47 11.17
CA ARG A 139 9.40 14.92 10.88
C ARG A 139 9.48 16.21 10.06
N TYR A 140 8.52 16.44 9.17
CA TYR A 140 8.56 17.48 8.14
C TYR A 140 7.28 18.32 8.05
N ASP A 141 6.38 18.17 9.01
CA ASP A 141 5.06 18.82 9.15
C ASP A 141 4.00 18.33 8.14
N GLU A 142 2.77 18.85 8.26
CA GLU A 142 1.60 18.46 7.44
C GLU A 142 1.85 18.57 5.92
N ASP A 143 2.66 19.55 5.51
CA ASP A 143 3.05 19.84 4.12
C ASP A 143 4.33 19.10 3.70
N TRP A 144 4.66 17.95 4.32
CA TRP A 144 5.91 17.20 4.11
C TRP A 144 6.25 16.96 2.63
N TRP A 145 5.25 16.76 1.78
CA TRP A 145 5.40 16.52 0.33
C TRP A 145 5.97 17.73 -0.43
N ARG A 146 5.92 18.94 0.14
CA ARG A 146 6.58 20.15 -0.39
C ARG A 146 7.98 20.35 0.12
N ASN A 147 8.31 19.72 1.25
CA ASN A 147 9.56 19.95 1.93
C ASN A 147 10.70 19.28 1.14
N PRO A 148 11.69 20.03 0.62
CA PRO A 148 12.80 19.45 -0.15
C PRO A 148 13.63 18.45 0.68
N ARG A 149 13.59 18.54 2.02
CA ARG A 149 14.23 17.57 2.91
C ARG A 149 13.53 16.22 2.86
N THR A 150 12.21 16.18 2.62
CA THR A 150 11.49 14.92 2.42
C THR A 150 11.96 14.21 1.17
N ALA A 151 12.10 14.93 0.05
CA ALA A 151 12.63 14.35 -1.18
C ALA A 151 14.03 13.76 -0.97
N THR A 152 14.87 14.42 -0.16
CA THR A 152 16.20 13.91 0.21
C THR A 152 16.09 12.59 0.99
N SER A 153 15.20 12.51 1.98
CA SER A 153 14.97 11.28 2.76
C SER A 153 14.37 10.15 1.93
N LEU A 154 13.40 10.43 1.06
CA LEU A 154 12.78 9.42 0.21
C LEU A 154 13.77 8.91 -0.85
N ASN A 155 14.56 9.79 -1.45
CA ASN A 155 15.63 9.38 -2.35
C ASN A 155 16.71 8.55 -1.63
N ALA A 156 17.02 8.87 -0.37
CA ALA A 156 17.93 8.05 0.42
C ALA A 156 17.33 6.66 0.71
N LEU A 157 16.04 6.56 1.04
CA LEU A 157 15.32 5.29 1.21
C LEU A 157 15.34 4.47 -0.08
N TRP A 158 14.88 5.04 -1.20
CA TRP A 158 14.81 4.35 -2.49
C TRP A 158 16.19 4.01 -3.06
N GLY A 159 17.19 4.84 -2.78
CA GLY A 159 18.59 4.58 -3.11
C GLY A 159 19.19 3.35 -2.43
N ARG A 160 18.52 2.79 -1.41
CA ARG A 160 18.90 1.50 -0.81
C ARG A 160 18.53 0.28 -1.66
N GLY A 161 17.77 0.46 -2.74
CA GLY A 161 17.33 -0.64 -3.59
C GLY A 161 16.45 -1.65 -2.85
N GLY A 162 16.61 -2.94 -3.14
CA GLY A 162 15.91 -4.04 -2.48
C GLY A 162 16.46 -4.45 -1.11
N ARG A 163 17.46 -3.75 -0.57
CA ARG A 163 18.08 -4.07 0.74
C ARG A 163 17.14 -3.97 1.95
N PRO A 164 16.35 -2.88 2.11
CA PRO A 164 15.53 -2.74 3.31
C PRO A 164 14.36 -3.73 3.24
N THR A 165 14.10 -4.41 4.35
CA THR A 165 12.87 -5.18 4.54
C THR A 165 11.79 -4.29 5.17
N ALA A 166 10.52 -4.70 5.09
CA ALA A 166 9.45 -4.00 5.80
C ALA A 166 9.71 -3.97 7.32
N ALA A 167 10.27 -5.04 7.88
CA ALA A 167 10.62 -5.12 9.30
C ALA A 167 11.68 -4.08 9.69
N ASP A 168 12.71 -3.88 8.86
CA ASP A 168 13.73 -2.85 9.09
C ASP A 168 13.10 -1.45 9.10
N LEU A 169 12.19 -1.18 8.16
CA LEU A 169 11.51 0.11 8.07
C LEU A 169 10.59 0.38 9.27
N TRP A 170 9.88 -0.63 9.76
CA TRP A 170 9.12 -0.52 11.02
C TRP A 170 10.03 -0.21 12.21
N ALA A 171 11.18 -0.88 12.31
CA ALA A 171 12.16 -0.64 13.35
C ALA A 171 12.78 0.77 13.28
N GLU A 172 13.10 1.25 12.08
CA GLU A 172 13.62 2.61 11.85
C GLU A 172 12.65 3.71 12.29
N MET A 173 11.35 3.47 12.14
CA MET A 173 10.30 4.38 12.62
C MET A 173 10.01 4.24 14.12
N GLY A 174 10.63 3.28 14.82
CA GLY A 174 10.40 3.02 16.23
C GLY A 174 8.96 2.55 16.53
N SER A 175 8.31 1.89 15.57
CA SER A 175 6.91 1.45 15.69
C SER A 175 6.79 -0.06 15.52
N PRO A 176 5.91 -0.74 16.29
CA PRO A 176 5.51 -2.10 15.94
C PRO A 176 4.80 -2.12 14.58
N ALA A 177 4.98 -3.22 13.85
CA ALA A 177 4.22 -3.49 12.64
C ALA A 177 2.73 -3.69 12.98
N GLY A 178 1.85 -3.07 12.22
CA GLY A 178 0.41 -3.15 12.45
C GLY A 178 -0.40 -2.36 11.43
N ILE A 179 -1.70 -2.65 11.35
CA ILE A 179 -2.62 -2.03 10.40
C ILE A 179 -3.28 -0.76 10.94
N ASP A 180 -3.12 -0.46 12.24
CA ASP A 180 -3.86 0.62 12.91
C ASP A 180 -3.70 1.98 12.22
N ALA A 181 -2.49 2.32 11.78
CA ALA A 181 -2.24 3.57 11.06
C ALA A 181 -3.03 3.67 9.74
N LEU A 182 -3.21 2.56 9.02
CA LEU A 182 -4.03 2.51 7.81
C LEU A 182 -5.52 2.64 8.16
N VAL A 183 -5.98 1.97 9.21
CA VAL A 183 -7.38 2.05 9.66
C VAL A 183 -7.72 3.47 10.10
N ASP A 184 -6.87 4.10 10.90
CA ASP A 184 -7.07 5.47 11.39
C ASP A 184 -7.12 6.46 10.23
N GLU A 185 -6.20 6.36 9.28
CA GLU A 185 -6.15 7.21 8.08
C GLU A 185 -7.43 7.09 7.23
N LEU A 186 -7.90 5.86 7.00
CA LEU A 186 -9.11 5.60 6.23
C LEU A 186 -10.37 6.10 6.96
N ILE A 187 -10.43 5.96 8.28
CA ILE A 187 -11.53 6.49 9.10
C ILE A 187 -11.55 8.02 9.03
N GLU A 188 -10.38 8.65 9.14
CA GLU A 188 -10.25 10.11 9.09
C GLU A 188 -10.65 10.67 7.72
N SER A 189 -10.22 10.01 6.64
CA SER A 189 -10.55 10.40 5.27
C SER A 189 -12.06 10.30 4.95
N CYS A 190 -12.80 9.48 5.70
CA CYS A 190 -14.25 9.30 5.51
C CYS A 190 -15.13 10.29 6.31
N ARG A 191 -14.54 11.14 7.16
CA ARG A 191 -15.27 12.11 8.00
C ARG A 191 -15.61 13.38 7.23
#